data_AF-A0A2J1DSF3-F1
#
_entry.id   AF-A0A2J1DSF3-F1
#
_cell.length_a   1.000
_cell.length_b   1.000
_cell.length_c   1.000
_cell.angle_alpha   90.00
_cell.angle_beta   90.00
_cell.angle_gamma   90.00
#
_symmetry.space_group_name_H-M   'P 1'
#
loop_
_entity.id
_entity.type
_entity.pdbx_description
1 polymer ?
#
loop_
_entity_poly.entity_id
_entity_poly.type
_entity_poly.pdbx_seq_one_letter_code
_entity_poly.pdbx_strand_id
1 'polypeptide(L)'
;MFSHLQRMSLSFFTHTKSGELMSRLNNDVIGAQTAISNTFVSIVTSLIQAVVVFSVMVTLEWRLALVSVAILPLFFWAAHHLGNRLRDIARNQLDLNARMNAVAQELLNISGALLVKLFGRSSEEDRRFKQRSEK
;
A
#
# COMPACT_ATOMS: atom_id res chain seq x y z
N MET A 1 3.65 -4.70 -28.59
CA MET A 1 2.75 -3.79 -27.84
C MET A 1 2.50 -2.48 -28.57
N PHE A 2 3.52 -1.70 -28.93
CA PHE A 2 3.34 -0.45 -29.69
C PHE A 2 2.59 -0.63 -31.03
N SER A 3 2.89 -1.73 -31.74
CA SER A 3 2.20 -2.14 -32.96
C SER A 3 0.76 -2.60 -32.77
N HIS A 4 0.36 -2.95 -31.55
CA HIS A 4 -1.01 -3.37 -31.20
C HIS A 4 -1.86 -2.15 -30.82
N LEU A 5 -1.25 -1.14 -30.16
CA LEU A 5 -1.86 0.16 -29.90
C LEU A 5 -2.18 0.93 -31.19
N GLN A 6 -1.34 0.80 -32.22
CA GLN A 6 -1.58 1.41 -33.54
C GLN A 6 -2.78 0.82 -34.32
N ARG A 7 -3.33 -0.33 -33.90
CA ARG A 7 -4.46 -1.01 -34.58
C ARG A 7 -5.79 -0.84 -33.86
N MET A 8 -5.82 -0.12 -32.74
CA MET A 8 -7.07 0.14 -32.01
C MET A 8 -7.85 1.29 -32.66
N SER A 9 -9.17 1.15 -32.68
CA SER A 9 -10.04 2.13 -33.31
C SER A 9 -10.04 3.46 -32.55
N LEU A 10 -10.22 4.57 -33.28
CA LEU A 10 -10.23 5.93 -32.74
C LEU A 10 -11.28 6.13 -31.62
N SER A 11 -12.34 5.30 -31.61
CA SER A 11 -13.38 5.26 -30.58
C SER A 11 -12.86 4.89 -29.18
N PHE A 12 -11.78 4.12 -29.11
CA PHE A 12 -11.12 3.77 -27.84
C PHE A 12 -10.43 5.00 -27.19
N PHE A 13 -9.94 5.93 -28.01
CA PHE A 13 -9.25 7.15 -27.56
C PHE A 13 -10.19 8.32 -27.26
N THR A 14 -11.46 8.25 -27.66
CA THR A 14 -12.46 9.30 -27.39
C THR A 14 -13.24 9.08 -26.10
N HIS A 15 -13.22 7.87 -25.53
CA HIS A 15 -14.00 7.53 -24.31
C HIS A 15 -13.16 7.33 -23.03
N THR A 16 -11.83 7.29 -23.12
CA THR A 16 -10.95 7.19 -21.94
C THR A 16 -9.86 8.24 -22.02
N LYS A 17 -9.73 9.08 -21.00
CA LYS A 17 -8.69 10.12 -20.93
C LYS A 17 -7.32 9.46 -21.09
N SER A 18 -6.56 9.85 -22.13
CA SER A 18 -5.22 9.34 -22.48
C SER A 18 -4.25 9.19 -21.29
N GLY A 19 -4.42 9.98 -20.22
CA GLY A 19 -3.64 9.89 -18.98
C GLY A 19 -3.85 8.60 -18.14
N GLU A 20 -5.01 7.93 -18.26
CA GLU A 20 -5.30 6.70 -17.50
C GLU A 20 -4.56 5.48 -18.07
N LEU A 21 -4.44 5.41 -19.40
CA LEU A 21 -3.65 4.38 -20.08
C LEU A 21 -2.16 4.52 -19.76
N MET A 22 -1.64 5.75 -19.73
CA MET A 22 -0.24 6.02 -19.39
C MET A 22 0.05 5.73 -17.90
N SER A 23 -0.92 6.03 -17.00
CA SER A 23 -0.81 5.75 -15.56
C SER A 23 -0.80 4.25 -15.26
N ARG A 24 -1.64 3.46 -15.92
CA ARG A 24 -1.67 2.00 -15.77
C ARG A 24 -0.41 1.34 -16.34
N LEU A 25 0.09 1.81 -17.50
CA LEU A 25 1.34 1.32 -18.08
C LEU A 25 2.57 1.61 -17.20
N ASN A 26 2.66 2.81 -16.60
CA ASN A 26 3.79 3.13 -15.71
C ASN A 26 3.67 2.42 -14.35
N ASN A 27 2.49 2.44 -13.71
CA ASN A 27 2.34 1.88 -12.36
C ASN A 27 2.30 0.34 -12.34
N ASP A 28 1.62 -0.30 -13.30
CA ASP A 28 1.43 -1.76 -13.24
C ASP A 28 2.68 -2.50 -13.71
N VAL A 29 3.41 -1.98 -14.71
CA VAL A 29 4.62 -2.62 -15.24
C VAL A 29 5.80 -2.42 -14.30
N ILE A 30 6.00 -1.20 -13.77
CA ILE A 30 7.10 -0.93 -12.83
C ILE A 30 6.84 -1.60 -11.47
N GLY A 31 5.60 -1.61 -11.00
CA GLY A 31 5.20 -2.32 -9.78
C GLY A 31 5.41 -3.83 -9.90
N ALA A 32 4.97 -4.45 -11.00
CA ALA A 32 5.19 -5.87 -11.26
C ALA A 32 6.68 -6.21 -11.46
N GLN A 33 7.43 -5.37 -12.17
CA GLN A 33 8.87 -5.57 -12.38
C GLN A 33 9.65 -5.48 -11.05
N THR A 34 9.30 -4.55 -10.16
CA THR A 34 9.92 -4.41 -8.84
C THR A 34 9.57 -5.60 -7.92
N ALA A 35 8.32 -6.06 -7.96
CA ALA A 35 7.88 -7.23 -7.21
C ALA A 35 8.59 -8.52 -7.66
N ILE A 36 8.72 -8.73 -8.97
CA ILE A 36 9.33 -9.94 -9.54
C ILE A 36 10.86 -9.90 -9.46
N SER A 37 11.52 -8.79 -9.78
CA SER A 37 12.98 -8.79 -9.85
C SER A 37 13.65 -8.69 -8.48
N ASN A 38 13.17 -7.84 -7.57
CA ASN A 38 13.92 -7.58 -6.34
C ASN A 38 13.43 -8.42 -5.17
N THR A 39 12.11 -8.55 -5.00
CA THR A 39 11.55 -9.28 -3.86
C THR A 39 11.82 -10.77 -4.00
N PHE A 40 11.57 -11.35 -5.18
CA PHE A 40 11.78 -12.78 -5.42
C PHE A 40 13.26 -13.16 -5.29
N VAL A 41 14.15 -12.39 -5.93
CA VAL A 41 15.60 -12.62 -5.83
C VAL A 41 16.05 -12.49 -4.37
N SER A 42 15.60 -11.46 -3.66
CA SER A 42 15.94 -11.27 -2.25
C SER A 42 15.48 -12.45 -1.37
N ILE A 43 14.27 -12.98 -1.60
CA ILE A 43 13.77 -14.15 -0.87
C ILE A 43 14.65 -15.37 -1.13
N VAL A 44 14.97 -15.66 -2.39
CA VAL A 44 15.81 -16.80 -2.77
C VAL A 44 17.21 -16.67 -2.19
N THR A 45 17.85 -15.51 -2.34
CA THR A 45 19.17 -15.23 -1.79
C THR A 45 19.18 -15.35 -0.27
N SER A 46 18.17 -14.78 0.42
CA SER A 46 18.06 -14.86 1.87
C SER A 46 17.88 -16.29 2.36
N LEU A 47 17.09 -17.11 1.63
CA LEU A 47 16.90 -18.52 1.96
C LEU A 47 18.20 -19.31 1.82
N ILE A 48 18.92 -19.15 0.69
CA ILE A 48 20.21 -19.80 0.46
C ILE A 48 21.21 -19.39 1.53
N GLN A 49 21.31 -18.10 1.82
CA GLN A 49 22.20 -17.58 2.85
C GLN A 49 21.86 -18.17 4.23
N ALA A 50 20.59 -18.21 4.61
CA ALA A 50 20.16 -18.80 5.87
C ALA A 50 20.55 -20.29 5.98
N VAL A 51 20.32 -21.07 4.93
CA VAL A 51 20.68 -22.50 4.90
C VAL A 51 22.19 -22.71 4.99
N VAL A 52 22.98 -21.93 4.25
CA VAL A 52 24.45 -22.03 4.27
C VAL A 52 24.98 -21.66 5.65
N VAL A 53 24.57 -20.52 6.21
CA VAL A 53 25.01 -20.07 7.54
C VAL A 53 24.61 -21.09 8.61
N PHE A 54 23.37 -21.56 8.59
CA PHE A 54 22.89 -22.56 9.54
C PHE A 54 23.70 -23.86 9.45
N SER A 55 23.95 -24.35 8.23
CA SER A 55 24.75 -25.57 8.02
C SER A 55 26.16 -25.40 8.57
N VAL A 56 26.82 -24.27 8.26
CA VAL A 56 28.16 -23.95 8.79
C VAL A 56 28.15 -23.91 10.32
N MET A 57 27.18 -23.22 10.94
CA MET A 57 27.06 -23.14 12.40
C MET A 57 26.91 -24.52 13.05
N VAL A 58 26.08 -25.40 12.47
CA VAL A 58 25.88 -26.76 12.99
C VAL A 58 27.13 -27.61 12.84
N THR A 59 27.85 -27.49 11.71
CA THR A 59 29.11 -28.24 11.49
C THR A 59 30.24 -27.78 12.40
N LEU A 60 30.29 -26.50 12.78
CA LEU A 60 31.29 -25.96 13.69
C LEU A 60 30.97 -26.30 15.16
N GLU A 61 29.78 -25.93 15.63
CA GLU A 61 29.37 -26.16 17.03
C GLU A 61 27.84 -26.16 17.15
N TRP A 62 27.24 -27.37 17.12
CA TRP A 62 25.79 -27.57 17.17
C TRP A 62 25.13 -27.02 18.44
N ARG A 63 25.87 -26.90 19.56
CA ARG A 63 25.37 -26.35 20.83
C ARG A 63 25.03 -24.86 20.71
N LEU A 64 25.90 -24.07 20.08
CA LEU A 64 25.67 -22.64 19.85
C LEU A 64 24.56 -22.39 18.82
N ALA A 65 24.43 -23.26 17.82
CA ALA A 65 23.34 -23.22 16.86
C ALA A 65 21.97 -23.42 17.54
N LEU A 66 21.86 -24.38 18.46
CA LEU A 66 20.61 -24.62 19.21
C LEU A 66 20.22 -23.43 20.09
N VAL A 67 21.17 -22.80 20.78
CA VAL A 67 20.90 -21.59 21.58
C VAL A 67 20.37 -20.46 20.69
N SER A 68 20.97 -20.26 19.51
CA SER A 68 20.50 -19.26 18.55
C SER A 68 19.07 -19.56 18.04
N VAL A 69 18.78 -20.83 17.72
CA VAL A 69 17.44 -21.24 17.27
C VAL A 69 16.40 -21.09 18.38
N ALA A 70 16.76 -21.34 19.64
CA ALA A 70 15.86 -21.18 20.78
C ALA A 70 15.40 -19.72 21.00
N ILE A 71 16.15 -18.74 20.48
CA ILE A 71 15.79 -17.31 20.54
C ILE A 71 14.77 -16.94 19.44
N LEU A 72 14.73 -17.65 18.31
CA LEU A 72 13.78 -17.40 17.21
C LEU A 72 12.30 -17.38 17.61
N PRO A 73 11.76 -18.31 18.43
CA PRO A 73 10.35 -18.27 18.82
C PRO A 73 9.98 -17.00 19.60
N LEU A 74 10.89 -16.45 20.40
CA LEU A 74 10.68 -15.17 21.09
C LEU A 74 10.54 -14.03 20.09
N PHE A 75 11.43 -13.97 19.09
CA PHE A 75 11.34 -12.99 18.00
C PHE A 75 10.06 -13.16 17.19
N PHE A 76 9.70 -14.39 16.84
CA PHE A 76 8.48 -14.66 16.08
C PHE A 76 7.23 -14.20 16.85
N TRP A 77 7.18 -14.47 18.16
CA TRP A 77 6.08 -14.02 19.01
C TRP A 77 5.98 -12.49 19.08
N ALA A 78 7.10 -11.80 19.33
CA ALA A 78 7.14 -10.34 19.38
C ALA A 78 6.78 -9.70 18.01
N ALA A 79 7.34 -10.22 16.92
CA ALA A 79 7.07 -9.75 15.56
C ALA A 79 5.61 -9.99 15.17
N HIS A 80 5.02 -11.14 15.53
CA HIS A 80 3.62 -11.42 15.26
C HIS A 80 2.69 -10.50 16.04
N HIS A 81 2.96 -10.29 17.34
CA HIS A 81 2.16 -9.40 18.17
C HIS A 81 2.22 -7.95 17.64
N LEU A 82 3.42 -7.46 17.36
CA LEU A 82 3.61 -6.11 16.81
C LEU A 82 3.00 -5.97 15.41
N GLY A 83 3.14 -6.99 14.56
CA GLY A 83 2.58 -7.01 13.22
C GLY A 83 1.05 -6.92 13.21
N ASN A 84 0.37 -7.62 14.13
CA ASN A 84 -1.08 -7.52 14.28
C ASN A 84 -1.50 -6.13 14.72
N ARG A 85 -0.80 -5.53 15.71
CA ARG A 85 -1.07 -4.16 16.17
C ARG A 85 -0.90 -3.14 15.05
N LEU A 86 0.19 -3.23 14.29
CA LEU A 86 0.44 -2.33 13.15
C LEU A 86 -0.61 -2.50 12.06
N ARG A 87 -1.06 -3.73 11.79
CA ARG A 87 -2.11 -4.00 10.82
C ARG A 87 -3.45 -3.38 11.24
N ASP A 88 -3.79 -3.43 12.53
CA ASP A 88 -5.00 -2.81 13.06
C ASP A 88 -4.93 -1.28 12.97
N ILE A 89 -3.79 -0.69 13.33
CA ILE A 89 -3.54 0.76 13.18
C ILE A 89 -3.66 1.18 11.71
N ALA A 90 -3.02 0.44 10.79
CA ALA A 90 -3.09 0.74 9.36
C ALA A 90 -4.51 0.65 8.81
N ARG A 91 -5.30 -0.33 9.26
CA ARG A 91 -6.72 -0.45 8.90
C ARG A 91 -7.54 0.74 9.40
N ASN A 92 -7.36 1.14 10.66
CA ASN A 92 -8.05 2.30 11.21
C ASN A 92 -7.68 3.58 10.46
N GLN A 93 -6.40 3.74 10.12
CA GLN A 93 -5.92 4.87 9.33
C GLN A 93 -6.57 4.91 7.95
N LEU A 94 -6.68 3.77 7.27
CA LEU A 94 -7.36 3.66 5.97
C LEU A 94 -8.85 4.01 6.08
N ASP A 95 -9.56 3.56 7.11
CA ASP A 95 -10.97 3.87 7.32
C ASP A 95 -11.20 5.37 7.60
N LEU A 96 -10.38 5.97 8.47
CA LEU A 96 -10.44 7.41 8.76
C LEU A 96 -10.19 8.24 7.49
N ASN A 97 -9.17 7.88 6.70
CA ASN A 97 -8.90 8.54 5.43
C ASN A 97 -10.06 8.39 4.45
N ALA A 98 -10.67 7.20 4.35
CA ALA A 98 -11.82 6.97 3.48
C ALA A 98 -13.00 7.86 3.87
N ARG A 99 -13.30 7.99 5.17
CA ARG A 99 -14.36 8.87 5.68
C ARG A 99 -14.08 10.34 5.39
N MET A 100 -12.84 10.80 5.60
CA MET A 100 -12.43 12.18 5.30
C MET A 100 -12.58 12.50 3.80
N ASN A 101 -12.13 11.59 2.95
CA ASN A 101 -12.27 11.73 1.49
C ASN A 101 -13.75 11.76 1.08
N ALA A 102 -14.61 10.93 1.67
CA ALA A 102 -16.04 10.94 1.38
C ALA A 102 -16.71 12.30 1.71
N VAL A 103 -16.39 12.89 2.86
CA VAL A 103 -16.90 14.22 3.24
C VAL A 103 -16.39 15.31 2.30
N ALA A 104 -15.09 15.28 1.96
CA ALA A 104 -14.52 16.22 0.99
C ALA A 104 -15.22 16.09 -0.38
N GLN A 105 -15.46 14.87 -0.84
CA GLN A 105 -16.15 14.60 -2.09
C GLN A 105 -17.59 15.13 -2.10
N GLU A 106 -18.32 14.98 -0.99
CA GLU A 106 -19.69 15.48 -0.83
C GLU A 106 -19.74 17.02 -0.89
N LEU A 107 -18.86 17.69 -0.15
CA LEU A 107 -18.79 19.15 -0.08
C LEU A 107 -18.29 19.80 -1.37
N LEU A 108 -17.33 19.17 -2.05
CA LEU A 108 -16.71 19.71 -3.27
C LEU A 108 -17.48 19.36 -4.55
N ASN A 109 -18.47 18.48 -4.49
CA ASN A 109 -19.37 18.25 -5.61
C ASN A 109 -20.22 19.51 -5.89
N ILE A 110 -20.61 19.70 -7.15
CA ILE A 110 -21.36 20.87 -7.65
C ILE A 110 -22.61 21.13 -6.79
N SER A 111 -23.38 20.09 -6.49
CA SER A 111 -24.59 20.20 -5.66
C SER A 111 -24.26 20.58 -4.21
N GLY A 112 -23.20 20.02 -3.62
CA GLY A 112 -22.76 20.32 -2.26
C GLY A 112 -22.22 21.75 -2.13
N ALA A 113 -21.36 22.17 -3.06
CA ALA A 113 -20.81 23.52 -3.10
C ALA A 113 -21.90 24.57 -3.34
N LEU A 114 -22.89 24.28 -4.18
CA LEU A 114 -24.04 25.16 -4.40
C LEU A 114 -24.89 25.27 -3.13
N LEU A 115 -25.15 24.15 -2.44
CA LEU A 115 -25.88 24.13 -1.17
C LEU A 115 -25.20 25.00 -0.11
N VAL A 116 -23.88 24.82 0.08
CA VAL A 116 -23.10 25.60 1.06
C VAL A 116 -23.12 27.09 0.75
N LYS A 117 -23.05 27.47 -0.54
CA LYS A 117 -23.11 28.87 -0.98
C LYS A 117 -24.50 29.48 -0.83
N LEU A 118 -25.56 28.75 -1.18
CA LEU A 118 -26.94 29.24 -1.09
C LEU A 118 -27.39 29.49 0.35
N PHE A 119 -26.96 28.66 1.29
CA PHE A 119 -27.29 28.82 2.71
C PHE A 119 -26.27 29.64 3.50
N GLY A 120 -25.17 30.08 2.88
CA GLY A 120 -24.14 30.90 3.53
C GLY A 120 -23.35 30.20 4.65
N ARG A 121 -23.30 28.86 4.68
CA ARG A 121 -22.77 28.06 5.83
C ARG A 121 -21.31 27.62 5.68
N SER A 122 -20.53 28.28 4.84
CA SER A 122 -19.15 27.83 4.51
C SER A 122 -18.21 27.77 5.73
N SER A 123 -18.33 28.70 6.67
CA SER A 123 -17.53 28.70 7.90
C SER A 123 -17.89 27.55 8.85
N GLU A 124 -19.16 27.13 8.83
CA GLU A 124 -19.67 26.09 9.69
C GLU A 124 -19.29 24.69 9.18
N GLU A 125 -19.27 24.50 7.85
CA GLU A 125 -18.74 23.29 7.22
C GLU A 125 -17.21 23.17 7.35
N ASP A 126 -16.44 24.26 7.27
CA ASP A 126 -14.99 24.23 7.54
C ASP A 126 -14.69 23.79 8.98
N ARG A 127 -15.46 24.31 9.95
CA ARG A 127 -15.34 23.89 11.36
C ARG A 127 -15.69 22.41 11.55
N ARG A 128 -16.74 21.92 10.86
CA ARG A 128 -17.13 20.50 10.87
C ARG A 128 -16.07 19.59 10.26
N PHE A 129 -15.43 20.03 9.18
CA PHE A 129 -14.35 19.30 8.52
C PHE A 129 -13.13 19.20 9.41
N LYS A 130 -12.68 20.31 10.02
CA LYS A 130 -11.57 20.33 10.99
C LYS A 130 -11.83 19.42 12.19
N GLN A 131 -13.02 19.49 12.79
CA GLN A 131 -13.36 18.62 13.93
C GLN A 131 -13.37 17.12 13.60
N ARG A 132 -13.60 16.74 12.34
CA ARG A 132 -13.51 15.34 11.88
C ARG A 132 -12.08 14.93 11.52
N SER A 133 -11.23 15.88 11.13
CA SER A 133 -9.83 15.65 10.78
C SER A 133 -8.91 15.52 12.00
N GLU A 134 -9.30 16.12 13.13
CA GLU A 134 -8.54 16.09 14.39
C GLU A 134 -8.85 14.87 15.28
N LYS A 135 -9.81 14.01 14.87
CA LYS A 135 -10.13 12.74 15.54
C LYS A 135 -9.52 11.56 14.80
#